data_AF-A0A286A942-F1
#
_entry.id   AF-A0A286A942-F1
#
_cell.length_a   1.000
_cell.length_b   1.000
_cell.length_c   1.000
_cell.angle_alpha   90.00
_cell.angle_beta   90.00
_cell.angle_gamma   90.00
#
_symmetry.space_group_name_H-M   'P 1'
#
loop_
_entity.id
_entity.type
_entity.pdbx_description
1 polymer ?
#
loop_
_entity_poly.entity_id
_entity_poly.type
_entity_poly.pdbx_seq_one_letter_code
_entity_poly.pdbx_strand_id
1 'polypeptide(L)'
;MRQTLLSFTSILFFSILTGTSFAQTLNTAQKPITNVPTTTRTWQRDTVKNTDPSLNGQYKFMLSRTRTSADGYKMVAGYRLDQLWKSVGDTLKKERAERKSLQQKLTEQEKTVSYLKTEISGKDASLTENTNKVNEIRFLGIPFEKGTYNIIVWSVIGVLAIALIVVIARSGKSISEAKHRTQLYNEVADEYQAYKAKSVEKERKLARELQDERNKLDELNGRR
;
A
#
# COMPACT_ATOMS: atom_id res chain seq x y z
N MET A 1 -17.18 -9.71 -16.73
CA MET A 1 -17.30 -10.21 -15.35
C MET A 1 -17.84 -11.63 -15.40
N ARG A 2 -16.94 -12.62 -15.33
CA ARG A 2 -17.26 -14.05 -15.44
C ARG A 2 -16.43 -14.81 -14.40
N GLN A 3 -17.15 -15.60 -13.60
CA GLN A 3 -16.75 -16.83 -12.90
C GLN A 3 -15.41 -16.87 -12.16
N THR A 4 -15.48 -17.06 -10.83
CA THR A 4 -14.65 -18.02 -10.05
C THR A 4 -14.99 -17.86 -8.57
N LEU A 5 -16.04 -18.56 -8.12
CA LEU A 5 -16.39 -18.61 -6.70
C LEU A 5 -17.13 -19.92 -6.44
N LEU A 6 -16.42 -21.05 -6.55
CA LEU A 6 -16.92 -22.40 -6.20
C LEU A 6 -15.79 -23.45 -6.24
N SER A 7 -14.74 -23.27 -5.45
CA SER A 7 -13.72 -24.31 -5.26
C SER A 7 -13.06 -24.22 -3.88
N PHE A 8 -13.81 -24.46 -2.81
CA PHE A 8 -13.23 -24.63 -1.46
C PHE A 8 -13.91 -25.69 -0.59
N THR A 9 -14.77 -26.55 -1.14
CA THR A 9 -15.38 -27.66 -0.40
C THR A 9 -14.87 -29.01 -0.92
N SER A 10 -13.56 -29.25 -0.79
CA SER A 10 -12.98 -30.58 -0.99
C SER A 10 -11.61 -30.64 -0.33
N ILE A 11 -11.58 -30.84 0.99
CA ILE A 11 -10.59 -31.60 1.78
C ILE A 11 -11.23 -31.70 3.17
N LEU A 12 -12.30 -32.49 3.30
CA LEU A 12 -12.74 -32.97 4.62
C LEU A 12 -13.55 -34.25 4.50
N PHE A 13 -13.14 -35.20 3.66
CA PHE A 13 -13.73 -36.53 3.63
C PHE A 13 -12.77 -37.50 2.96
N PHE A 14 -11.78 -38.02 3.71
CA PHE A 14 -11.13 -39.27 3.35
C PHE A 14 -10.52 -39.95 4.59
N SER A 15 -10.75 -41.26 4.68
CA SER A 15 -10.23 -42.26 5.63
C SER A 15 -11.00 -42.50 6.94
N ILE A 16 -12.18 -43.10 6.84
CA ILE A 16 -12.67 -44.11 7.79
C ILE A 16 -13.22 -45.29 6.96
N LEU A 17 -12.99 -46.52 7.43
CA LEU A 17 -13.19 -47.89 6.84
C LEU A 17 -11.96 -48.40 6.09
N THR A 18 -11.35 -49.54 6.47
CA THR A 18 -12.00 -50.86 6.66
C THR A 18 -11.24 -51.76 7.66
N GLY A 19 -11.94 -52.74 8.23
CA GLY A 19 -11.31 -53.89 8.90
C GLY A 19 -12.26 -54.66 9.82
N THR A 20 -13.02 -55.61 9.27
CA THR A 20 -13.79 -56.62 10.02
C THR A 20 -13.24 -58.03 9.78
N SER A 21 -13.30 -58.82 10.86
CA SER A 21 -13.47 -60.28 10.92
C SER A 21 -12.30 -61.21 10.59
N PHE A 22 -11.81 -61.96 11.59
CA PHE A 22 -12.00 -63.42 11.72
C PHE A 22 -11.16 -63.96 12.90
N ALA A 23 -11.78 -64.66 13.84
CA ALA A 23 -11.11 -65.68 14.65
C ALA A 23 -12.15 -66.67 15.19
N GLN A 24 -12.17 -67.86 14.60
CA GLN A 24 -12.99 -69.00 15.01
C GLN A 24 -12.14 -69.94 15.88
N THR A 25 -12.82 -70.54 16.84
CA THR A 25 -12.31 -71.36 17.94
C THR A 25 -11.79 -72.72 17.47
N LEU A 26 -10.85 -73.32 18.21
CA LEU A 26 -10.87 -74.76 18.48
C LEU A 26 -10.39 -75.04 19.91
N ASN A 27 -11.22 -75.81 20.61
CA ASN A 27 -11.09 -76.29 21.97
C ASN A 27 -10.96 -77.81 21.85
N THR A 28 -9.99 -78.45 22.51
CA THR A 28 -10.04 -79.90 22.72
C THR A 28 -9.28 -80.25 24.00
N ALA A 29 -9.95 -81.00 24.85
CA ALA A 29 -9.54 -81.44 26.17
C ALA A 29 -8.79 -82.80 26.12
N GLN A 30 -7.93 -83.08 27.13
CA GLN A 30 -8.10 -84.14 28.15
C GLN A 30 -6.79 -84.50 28.89
N LYS A 31 -6.95 -84.79 30.20
CA LYS A 31 -6.02 -85.37 31.22
C LYS A 31 -5.85 -86.91 31.02
N PRO A 32 -5.11 -87.71 31.84
CA PRO A 32 -4.23 -87.46 33.03
C PRO A 32 -2.80 -88.09 32.86
N ILE A 33 -1.85 -88.06 33.83
CA ILE A 33 -1.52 -89.14 34.81
C ILE A 33 -0.65 -88.58 35.97
N THR A 34 -0.88 -89.17 37.16
CA THR A 34 -0.34 -89.08 38.53
C THR A 34 1.19 -88.98 38.75
N ASN A 35 1.64 -88.25 39.80
CA ASN A 35 2.57 -88.71 40.89
C ASN A 35 3.04 -87.58 41.86
N VAL A 36 2.66 -87.73 43.15
CA VAL A 36 3.25 -87.35 44.47
C VAL A 36 4.06 -86.03 44.73
N PRO A 37 3.98 -85.45 45.96
CA PRO A 37 4.26 -84.03 46.22
C PRO A 37 5.72 -83.73 46.58
N THR A 38 6.23 -82.56 46.16
CA THR A 38 7.47 -81.98 46.70
C THR A 38 7.33 -80.46 46.81
N THR A 39 7.29 -79.97 48.04
CA THR A 39 7.18 -78.55 48.39
C THR A 39 8.41 -77.79 47.87
N THR A 40 8.26 -77.14 46.72
CA THR A 40 9.25 -76.21 46.17
C THR A 40 8.76 -74.80 46.45
N ARG A 41 9.53 -73.99 47.20
CA ARG A 41 9.21 -72.55 47.37
C ARG A 41 9.36 -71.85 46.02
N THR A 42 8.24 -71.55 45.37
CA THR A 42 8.19 -70.75 44.15
C THR A 42 8.34 -69.27 44.53
N TRP A 43 9.33 -68.59 43.94
CA TRP A 43 9.44 -67.13 44.00
C TRP A 43 8.34 -66.53 43.13
N GLN A 44 7.18 -66.28 43.74
CA GLN A 44 6.03 -65.71 43.07
C GLN A 44 6.35 -64.26 42.67
N ARG A 45 6.42 -63.99 41.35
CA ARG A 45 6.55 -62.63 40.83
C ARG A 45 5.32 -61.83 41.26
N ASP A 46 5.54 -60.70 41.95
CA ASP A 46 4.46 -59.76 42.26
C ASP A 46 3.79 -59.28 40.97
N THR A 47 2.50 -59.61 40.81
CA THR A 47 1.65 -59.21 39.68
C THR A 47 1.05 -57.82 39.84
N VAL A 48 1.32 -57.14 40.96
CA VAL A 48 0.82 -55.80 41.25
C VAL A 48 1.46 -54.79 40.29
N LYS A 49 0.63 -54.22 39.42
CA LYS A 49 1.01 -53.15 38.49
C LYS A 49 0.95 -51.79 39.20
N ASN A 50 1.82 -50.88 38.81
CA ASN A 50 1.80 -49.51 39.30
C ASN A 50 0.57 -48.77 38.74
N THR A 51 -0.17 -48.05 39.59
CA THR A 51 -1.34 -47.26 39.22
C THR A 51 -0.96 -45.87 38.69
N ASP A 52 0.22 -45.33 39.05
CA ASP A 52 0.70 -44.02 38.60
C ASP A 52 1.90 -44.16 37.64
N PRO A 53 1.74 -43.88 36.34
CA PRO A 53 2.81 -44.00 35.34
C PRO A 53 3.87 -42.89 35.45
N SER A 54 3.70 -41.86 36.28
CA SER A 54 4.69 -40.80 36.46
C SER A 54 6.00 -41.35 37.03
N LEU A 55 7.13 -40.68 36.75
CA LEU A 55 8.43 -41.09 37.28
C LEU A 55 8.44 -41.10 38.81
N ASN A 56 7.79 -40.11 39.43
CA ASN A 56 7.63 -40.01 40.88
C ASN A 56 6.73 -41.14 41.41
N GLY A 57 5.65 -41.47 40.71
CA GLY A 57 4.77 -42.60 41.02
C GLY A 57 5.51 -43.93 40.95
N GLN A 58 6.29 -44.18 39.90
CA GLN A 58 7.15 -45.36 39.76
C GLN A 58 8.19 -45.46 40.87
N TYR A 59 8.82 -44.35 41.25
CA TYR A 59 9.77 -44.30 42.35
C TYR A 59 9.12 -44.62 43.70
N LYS A 60 7.99 -43.98 44.03
CA LYS A 60 7.23 -44.22 45.26
C LYS A 60 6.70 -45.65 45.34
N PHE A 61 6.20 -46.18 44.22
CA PHE A 61 5.73 -47.56 44.10
C PHE A 61 6.85 -48.59 44.26
N MET A 62 8.05 -48.28 43.75
CA MET A 62 9.22 -49.11 43.98
C MET A 62 9.59 -49.11 45.47
N LEU A 63 9.61 -47.94 46.12
CA LEU A 63 9.97 -47.78 47.52
C LEU A 63 8.98 -48.49 48.46
N SER A 64 7.67 -48.41 48.18
CA SER A 64 6.63 -49.06 49.00
C SER A 64 6.67 -50.58 48.94
N ARG A 65 7.29 -51.17 47.91
CA ARG A 65 7.45 -52.63 47.76
C ARG A 65 8.80 -53.15 48.22
N THR A 66 9.69 -52.29 48.72
CA THR A 66 10.97 -52.72 49.28
C THR A 66 10.78 -53.42 50.62
N ARG A 67 11.61 -54.44 50.88
CA ARG A 67 11.71 -55.05 52.22
C ARG A 67 12.87 -54.40 52.97
N THR A 68 12.65 -54.03 54.23
CA THR A 68 13.73 -53.57 55.10
C THR A 68 14.42 -54.80 55.68
N SER A 69 15.73 -54.89 55.47
CA SER A 69 16.61 -55.89 56.09
C SER A 69 16.81 -55.58 57.58
N ALA A 70 17.23 -56.58 58.36
CA ALA A 70 17.43 -56.43 59.80
C ALA A 70 18.45 -55.33 60.15
N ASP A 71 19.41 -55.08 59.26
CA ASP A 71 20.44 -54.04 59.39
C ASP A 71 20.01 -52.66 58.88
N GLY A 72 18.72 -52.48 58.55
CA GLY A 72 18.14 -51.20 58.13
C GLY A 72 18.21 -50.89 56.63
N TYR A 73 18.84 -51.73 55.80
CA TYR A 73 18.90 -51.52 54.34
C TYR A 73 17.57 -51.86 53.67
N LYS A 74 17.15 -51.04 52.70
CA LYS A 74 15.98 -51.34 51.85
C LYS A 74 16.40 -52.17 50.64
N MET A 75 15.91 -53.40 50.58
CA MET A 75 16.12 -54.31 49.45
C MET A 75 15.13 -53.96 48.34
N VAL A 76 15.66 -53.48 47.21
CA VAL A 76 14.91 -53.20 45.99
C VAL A 76 15.09 -54.34 45.00
N ALA A 77 14.02 -54.74 44.31
CA ALA A 77 14.13 -55.70 43.21
C ALA A 77 14.85 -55.05 42.01
N GLY A 78 15.97 -55.62 41.57
CA GLY A 78 16.78 -55.07 40.47
C GLY A 78 16.00 -54.80 39.18
N TYR A 79 15.04 -55.66 38.82
CA TYR A 79 14.16 -55.45 37.66
C TYR A 79 13.33 -54.14 37.77
N ARG A 80 12.85 -53.77 38.97
CA ARG A 80 12.07 -52.54 39.17
C ARG A 80 12.95 -51.30 39.04
N LEU A 81 14.21 -51.40 39.47
CA LEU A 81 15.19 -50.33 39.31
C LEU A 81 15.58 -50.13 37.84
N ASP A 82 15.77 -51.22 37.08
CA ASP A 82 16.05 -51.15 35.64
C ASP A 82 14.89 -50.52 34.85
N GLN A 83 13.64 -50.87 35.18
CA GLN A 83 12.46 -50.25 34.56
C GLN A 83 12.34 -48.75 34.86
N LEU A 84 12.60 -48.34 36.12
CA LEU A 84 12.64 -46.93 36.50
C LEU A 84 13.77 -46.20 35.75
N TRP A 85 14.96 -46.80 35.67
CA TRP A 85 16.09 -46.19 34.98
C TRP A 85 15.83 -46.01 33.47
N LYS A 86 15.16 -46.98 32.85
CA LYS A 86 14.68 -46.85 31.46
C LYS A 86 13.71 -45.67 31.31
N SER A 87 12.72 -45.55 32.18
CA SER A 87 11.74 -44.44 32.10
C SER A 87 12.37 -43.06 32.36
N VAL A 88 13.35 -42.96 33.27
CA VAL A 88 14.17 -41.74 33.44
C VAL A 88 14.92 -41.42 32.15
N GLY A 89 15.63 -42.40 31.59
CA GLY A 89 16.42 -42.23 30.37
C GLY A 89 15.58 -41.80 29.18
N ASP A 90 14.40 -42.40 29.01
CA ASP A 90 13.49 -42.07 27.92
C ASP A 90 12.87 -40.68 28.08
N THR A 91 12.52 -40.28 29.31
CA THR A 91 12.05 -38.92 29.61
C THR A 91 13.14 -37.88 29.30
N LEU A 92 14.38 -38.14 29.71
CA LEU A 92 15.50 -37.24 29.45
C LEU A 92 15.83 -37.14 27.95
N LYS A 93 15.73 -38.25 27.21
CA LYS A 93 15.89 -38.25 25.75
C LYS A 93 14.78 -37.44 25.08
N LYS A 94 13.53 -37.61 25.50
CA LYS A 94 12.38 -36.86 24.99
C LYS A 94 12.55 -35.36 25.22
N GLU A 95 12.88 -34.96 26.45
CA GLU A 95 13.16 -33.55 26.80
C GLU A 95 14.30 -32.95 25.98
N ARG A 96 15.41 -33.68 25.79
CA ARG A 96 16.52 -33.23 24.95
C ARG A 96 16.13 -33.10 23.48
N ALA A 97 15.33 -34.04 22.95
CA ALA A 97 14.85 -34.00 21.59
C ALA A 97 13.89 -32.82 21.37
N GLU A 98 12.96 -32.58 22.30
CA GLU A 98 12.05 -31.44 22.27
C GLU A 98 12.83 -30.13 22.32
N ARG A 99 13.78 -29.97 23.25
CA ARG A 99 14.67 -28.79 23.31
C ARG A 99 15.42 -28.53 22.01
N LYS A 100 15.98 -29.58 21.40
CA LYS A 100 16.64 -29.47 20.10
C LYS A 100 15.67 -29.02 19.01
N SER A 101 14.46 -29.57 18.98
CA SER A 101 13.43 -29.16 18.01
C SER A 101 12.96 -27.71 18.20
N LEU A 102 12.84 -27.26 19.45
CA LEU A 102 12.48 -25.88 19.79
C LEU A 102 13.60 -24.91 19.39
N GLN A 103 14.86 -25.25 19.65
CA GLN A 103 16.01 -24.47 19.19
C GLN A 103 16.04 -24.38 17.65
N GLN A 104 15.80 -25.49 16.95
CA GLN A 104 15.71 -25.47 15.48
C GLN A 104 14.59 -24.55 14.99
N LYS A 105 13.38 -24.65 15.55
CA LYS A 105 12.27 -23.75 15.22
C LYS A 105 12.59 -22.29 15.52
N LEU A 106 13.28 -22.00 16.62
CA LEU A 106 13.69 -20.64 16.97
C LEU A 106 14.70 -20.08 15.97
N THR A 107 15.70 -20.88 15.57
CA THR A 107 16.65 -20.46 14.52
C THR A 107 15.99 -20.27 13.15
N GLU A 108 14.96 -21.06 12.84
CA GLU A 108 14.18 -20.90 11.61
C GLU A 108 13.33 -19.62 11.65
N GLN A 109 12.66 -19.36 12.78
CA GLN A 109 11.91 -18.12 12.99
C GLN A 109 12.81 -16.88 12.95
N GLU A 110 14.00 -16.91 13.56
CA GLU A 110 14.98 -15.81 13.49
C GLU A 110 15.40 -15.55 12.04
N LYS A 111 15.65 -16.60 11.24
CA LYS A 111 15.94 -16.46 9.81
C LYS A 111 14.77 -15.85 9.05
N THR A 112 13.54 -16.31 9.29
CA THR A 112 12.34 -15.76 8.65
C THR A 112 12.12 -14.30 9.03
N VAL A 113 12.32 -13.93 10.29
CA VAL A 113 12.23 -12.53 10.76
C VAL A 113 13.30 -11.67 10.11
N SER A 114 14.55 -12.15 10.04
CA SER A 114 15.63 -11.44 9.36
C SER A 114 15.35 -11.27 7.87
N TYR A 115 14.83 -12.31 7.21
CA TYR A 115 14.44 -12.26 5.81
C TYR A 115 13.30 -11.26 5.57
N LEU A 116 12.22 -11.33 6.36
CA LEU A 116 11.10 -10.40 6.29
C LEU A 116 11.54 -8.96 6.56
N LYS A 117 12.42 -8.73 7.54
CA LYS A 117 12.98 -7.40 7.81
C LYS A 117 13.79 -6.88 6.63
N THR A 118 14.58 -7.75 6.00
CA THR A 118 15.34 -7.41 4.79
C THR A 118 14.40 -7.08 3.63
N GLU A 119 13.36 -7.88 3.41
CA GLU A 119 12.36 -7.65 2.36
C GLU A 119 11.59 -6.35 2.57
N ILE A 120 11.18 -6.05 3.82
CA ILE A 120 10.53 -4.78 4.19
C ILE A 120 11.48 -3.61 3.91
N SER A 121 12.73 -3.69 4.37
CA SER A 121 13.70 -2.60 4.14
C SER A 121 14.00 -2.39 2.66
N GLY A 122 14.06 -3.46 1.86
CA GLY A 122 14.23 -3.38 0.42
C GLY A 122 13.00 -2.80 -0.28
N LYS A 123 11.80 -3.17 0.17
CA LYS A 123 10.54 -2.60 -0.33
C LYS A 123 10.43 -1.12 0.00
N ASP A 124 10.75 -0.69 1.22
CA ASP A 124 10.75 0.73 1.61
C ASP A 124 11.77 1.55 0.80
N ALA A 125 12.97 1.00 0.57
CA ALA A 125 13.97 1.61 -0.31
C ALA A 125 13.46 1.74 -1.76
N SER A 126 12.80 0.70 -2.28
CA SER A 126 12.21 0.75 -3.62
C SER A 126 11.01 1.72 -3.69
N LEU A 127 10.18 1.82 -2.65
CA LEU A 127 9.05 2.74 -2.62
C LEU A 127 9.53 4.20 -2.53
N THR A 128 10.60 4.46 -1.77
CA THR A 128 11.24 5.79 -1.71
C THR A 128 11.93 6.15 -3.03
N GLU A 129 12.60 5.21 -3.69
CA GLU A 129 13.18 5.46 -5.01
C GLU A 129 12.09 5.67 -6.09
N ASN A 130 11.03 4.85 -6.08
CA ASN A 130 9.94 4.95 -7.02
C ASN A 130 9.07 6.19 -6.77
N THR A 131 8.80 6.58 -5.52
CA THR A 131 8.06 7.83 -5.23
C THR A 131 8.85 9.04 -5.71
N ASN A 132 10.18 9.05 -5.52
CA ASN A 132 11.03 10.13 -6.05
C ASN A 132 10.96 10.17 -7.59
N LYS A 133 11.14 9.03 -8.27
CA LYS A 133 11.02 8.95 -9.74
C LYS A 133 9.64 9.31 -10.28
N VAL A 134 8.56 8.94 -9.59
CA VAL A 134 7.18 9.23 -10.01
C VAL A 134 6.83 10.70 -9.76
N ASN A 135 7.36 11.29 -8.69
CA ASN A 135 7.16 12.69 -8.37
C ASN A 135 7.99 13.61 -9.26
N GLU A 136 9.07 13.12 -9.86
CA GLU A 136 9.87 13.85 -10.83
C GLU A 136 9.26 13.81 -12.24
N ILE A 137 8.81 14.97 -12.72
CA ILE A 137 8.53 15.22 -14.14
C ILE A 137 9.76 15.92 -14.71
N ARG A 138 10.36 15.34 -15.76
CA ARG A 138 11.52 15.94 -16.44
C ARG A 138 11.03 17.04 -17.39
N PHE A 139 11.35 18.29 -17.07
CA PHE A 139 11.10 19.44 -17.95
C PHE A 139 12.44 20.04 -18.35
N LEU A 140 12.74 20.05 -19.66
CA LEU A 140 14.04 20.52 -20.21
C LEU A 140 15.28 19.82 -19.61
N GLY A 141 15.14 18.55 -19.22
CA GLY A 141 16.23 17.74 -18.65
C GLY A 141 16.42 17.88 -17.13
N ILE A 142 15.79 18.88 -16.50
CA ILE A 142 15.81 19.06 -15.05
C ILE A 142 14.61 18.33 -14.43
N PRO A 143 14.81 17.50 -13.39
CA PRO A 143 13.70 16.87 -12.67
C PRO A 143 13.00 17.89 -11.77
N PHE A 144 11.68 18.02 -11.90
CA PHE A 144 10.84 18.84 -11.03
C PHE A 144 9.77 17.99 -10.34
N GLU A 145 9.48 18.28 -9.08
CA GLU A 145 8.37 17.65 -8.37
C GLU A 145 7.02 18.03 -9.01
N LYS A 146 6.04 17.12 -9.05
CA LYS A 146 4.70 17.37 -9.63
C LYS A 146 4.04 18.65 -9.10
N GLY A 147 4.19 18.94 -7.80
CA GLY A 147 3.66 20.16 -7.19
C GLY A 147 4.31 21.41 -7.76
N THR A 148 5.64 21.44 -7.78
CA THR A 148 6.43 22.55 -8.32
C THR A 148 6.18 22.75 -9.81
N TYR A 149 6.06 21.67 -10.60
CA TYR A 149 5.75 21.75 -12.03
C TYR A 149 4.43 22.48 -12.29
N ASN A 150 3.35 22.09 -11.60
CA ASN A 150 2.05 22.72 -11.77
C ASN A 150 2.11 24.21 -11.42
N ILE A 151 2.79 24.58 -10.34
CA ILE A 151 2.95 25.99 -9.93
C ILE A 151 3.71 26.79 -10.99
N ILE A 152 4.84 26.26 -11.50
CA ILE A 152 5.65 26.94 -12.52
C ILE A 152 4.85 27.11 -13.82
N VAL A 153 4.17 26.07 -14.29
CA VAL A 153 3.39 26.13 -15.53
C VAL A 153 2.26 27.14 -15.42
N TRP A 154 1.47 27.10 -14.34
CA TRP A 154 0.39 28.06 -14.13
C TRP A 154 0.91 29.49 -13.88
N SER A 155 2.08 29.65 -13.26
CA SER A 155 2.75 30.94 -13.12
C SER A 155 3.11 31.53 -14.49
N VAL A 156 3.73 30.75 -15.37
CA VAL A 156 4.06 31.18 -16.74
C VAL A 156 2.81 31.54 -17.53
N ILE A 157 1.76 30.71 -17.46
CA ILE A 157 0.47 30.99 -18.09
C ILE A 157 -0.12 32.30 -17.55
N GLY A 158 -0.08 32.52 -16.23
CA GLY A 158 -0.58 33.72 -15.57
C GLY A 158 0.16 34.99 -16.01
N VAL A 159 1.50 34.95 -16.06
CA VAL A 159 2.32 36.07 -16.52
C VAL A 159 2.01 36.40 -17.98
N LEU A 160 1.91 35.40 -18.85
CA LEU A 160 1.56 35.61 -20.26
C LEU A 160 0.14 36.17 -20.43
N ALA A 161 -0.82 35.69 -19.63
CA ALA A 161 -2.18 36.22 -19.64
C ALA A 161 -2.22 37.70 -19.22
N ILE A 162 -1.50 38.07 -18.15
CA ILE A 162 -1.38 39.46 -17.72
C ILE A 162 -0.71 40.31 -18.79
N ALA A 163 0.39 39.85 -19.38
CA ALA A 163 1.08 40.55 -20.46
C ALA A 163 0.14 40.80 -21.66
N LEU A 164 -0.66 39.80 -22.03
CA LEU A 164 -1.63 39.90 -23.12
C LEU A 164 -2.72 40.94 -22.80
N ILE A 165 -3.27 40.94 -21.58
CA ILE A 165 -4.24 41.94 -21.13
C ILE A 165 -3.63 43.35 -21.21
N VAL A 166 -2.38 43.53 -20.77
CA VAL A 166 -1.68 44.81 -20.83
C VAL A 166 -1.52 45.29 -22.28
N VAL A 167 -1.15 44.39 -23.20
CA VAL A 167 -1.01 44.71 -24.63
C VAL A 167 -2.34 45.13 -25.24
N ILE A 168 -3.43 44.40 -24.97
CA ILE A 168 -4.78 44.74 -25.46
C ILE A 168 -5.26 46.08 -24.89
N ALA A 169 -5.07 46.32 -23.59
CA ALA A 169 -5.48 47.58 -22.96
C ALA A 169 -4.69 48.77 -23.53
N ARG A 170 -3.38 48.59 -23.78
CA ARG A 170 -2.54 49.62 -24.39
C ARG A 170 -2.93 49.88 -25.83
N SER A 171 -3.20 48.85 -26.63
CA SER A 171 -3.60 49.00 -28.03
C SER A 171 -4.96 49.70 -28.16
N GLY A 172 -5.95 49.33 -27.34
CA GLY A 172 -7.27 49.98 -27.33
C GLY A 172 -7.20 51.48 -27.03
N LYS A 173 -6.41 51.88 -26.02
CA LYS A 173 -6.18 53.30 -25.72
C LYS A 173 -5.53 54.05 -26.88
N SER A 174 -4.50 53.45 -27.50
CA SER A 174 -3.81 54.09 -28.63
C SER A 174 -4.70 54.27 -29.86
N ILE A 175 -5.60 53.31 -30.13
CA ILE A 175 -6.54 53.39 -31.25
C ILE A 175 -7.58 54.48 -31.01
N SER A 176 -8.09 54.60 -29.78
CA SER A 176 -9.06 55.64 -29.43
C SER A 176 -8.48 57.04 -29.55
N GLU A 177 -7.26 57.25 -29.08
CA GLU A 177 -6.59 58.56 -29.18
C GLU A 177 -6.28 58.92 -30.64
N ALA A 178 -5.82 57.96 -31.44
CA ALA A 178 -5.59 58.16 -32.87
C ALA A 178 -6.88 58.56 -33.60
N LYS A 179 -8.00 57.87 -33.30
CA LYS A 179 -9.32 58.21 -33.87
C LYS A 179 -9.77 59.61 -33.48
N HIS A 180 -9.60 59.99 -32.21
CA HIS A 180 -9.95 61.33 -31.74
C HIS A 180 -9.15 62.41 -32.46
N ARG A 181 -7.84 62.21 -32.64
CA ARG A 181 -6.99 63.16 -33.38
C ARG A 181 -7.42 63.27 -34.85
N THR A 182 -7.65 62.15 -35.52
CA THR A 182 -8.14 62.16 -36.92
C THR A 182 -9.48 62.87 -37.04
N GLN A 183 -10.39 62.65 -36.10
CA GLN A 183 -11.70 63.31 -36.11
C GLN A 183 -11.57 64.83 -35.91
N LEU A 184 -10.73 65.28 -34.99
CA LEU A 184 -10.45 66.70 -34.78
C LEU A 184 -9.81 67.35 -36.02
N TYR A 185 -8.88 66.64 -36.68
CA TYR A 185 -8.29 67.12 -37.93
C TYR A 185 -9.34 67.25 -39.04
N ASN A 186 -10.26 66.28 -39.16
CA ASN A 186 -11.33 66.36 -40.14
C ASN A 186 -12.28 67.52 -39.85
N GLU A 187 -12.66 67.74 -38.59
CA GLU A 187 -13.52 68.85 -38.19
C GLU A 187 -12.88 70.21 -38.52
N VAL A 188 -11.60 70.40 -38.19
CA VAL A 188 -10.85 71.62 -38.53
C VAL A 188 -10.71 71.80 -40.05
N ALA A 189 -10.47 70.71 -40.78
CA ALA A 189 -10.39 70.75 -42.24
C ALA A 189 -11.73 71.15 -42.87
N ASP A 190 -12.84 70.60 -42.38
CA ASP A 190 -14.20 70.92 -42.84
C ASP A 190 -14.56 72.38 -42.52
N GLU A 191 -14.24 72.86 -41.32
CA GLU A 191 -14.42 74.27 -40.94
C GLU A 191 -13.60 75.20 -41.83
N TYR A 192 -12.35 74.85 -42.14
CA TYR A 192 -11.48 75.63 -43.02
C TYR A 192 -12.04 75.68 -44.46
N GLN A 193 -12.52 74.56 -44.99
CA GLN A 193 -13.16 74.52 -46.31
C GLN A 193 -14.45 75.33 -46.32
N ALA A 194 -15.27 75.23 -45.27
CA ALA A 194 -16.49 76.02 -45.13
C ALA A 194 -16.19 77.52 -45.03
N TYR A 195 -15.13 77.92 -44.30
CA TYR A 195 -14.67 79.29 -44.21
C TYR A 195 -14.22 79.82 -45.57
N LYS A 196 -13.43 79.04 -46.31
CA LYS A 196 -12.97 79.39 -47.66
C LYS A 196 -14.13 79.52 -48.65
N ALA A 197 -15.12 78.63 -48.58
CA ALA A 197 -16.32 78.74 -49.40
C ALA A 197 -17.10 80.02 -49.08
N LYS A 198 -17.31 80.32 -47.79
CA LYS A 198 -18.00 81.53 -47.34
C LYS A 198 -17.24 82.81 -47.69
N SER A 199 -15.90 82.82 -47.62
CA SER A 199 -15.11 84.01 -47.98
C SER A 199 -15.22 84.30 -49.48
N VAL A 200 -15.11 83.27 -50.32
CA VAL A 200 -15.28 83.40 -51.77
C VAL A 200 -16.70 83.85 -52.13
N GLU A 201 -17.72 83.35 -51.43
CA GLU A 201 -19.10 83.78 -51.63
C GLU A 201 -19.29 85.27 -51.27
N LYS A 202 -18.69 85.73 -50.15
CA LYS A 202 -18.69 87.15 -49.76
C LYS A 202 -18.00 88.04 -50.79
N GLU A 203 -16.83 87.64 -51.28
CA GLU A 203 -16.11 88.37 -52.33
C GLU A 203 -16.93 88.46 -53.61
N ARG A 204 -17.56 87.35 -54.04
CA ARG A 204 -18.46 87.33 -55.20
C ARG A 204 -19.68 88.23 -55.00
N LYS A 205 -20.27 88.24 -53.80
CA LYS A 205 -21.41 89.11 -53.49
C LYS A 205 -21.01 90.59 -53.53
N LEU A 206 -19.88 90.93 -52.92
CA LEU A 206 -19.34 92.30 -52.93
C LEU A 206 -19.03 92.77 -54.36
N ALA A 207 -18.45 91.90 -55.19
CA ALA A 207 -18.18 92.22 -56.59
C ALA A 207 -19.47 92.48 -57.40
N ARG A 208 -20.54 91.70 -57.14
CA ARG A 208 -21.85 91.93 -57.74
C ARG A 208 -22.47 93.25 -57.28
N GLU A 209 -22.46 93.52 -55.97
CA GLU A 209 -22.97 94.78 -55.40
C GLU A 209 -22.22 95.99 -55.97
N LEU A 210 -20.89 95.91 -56.10
CA LEU A 210 -20.07 96.98 -56.68
C LEU A 210 -20.36 97.18 -58.17
N GLN A 211 -20.66 96.12 -58.91
CA GLN A 211 -21.08 96.21 -60.30
C GLN A 211 -22.48 96.83 -60.42
N ASP A 212 -23.42 96.47 -59.54
CA ASP A 212 -24.76 97.06 -59.50
C ASP A 212 -24.70 98.55 -59.14
N GLU A 213 -23.82 98.96 -58.21
CA GLU A 213 -23.56 100.37 -57.90
C GLU A 213 -22.98 101.12 -59.10
N ARG A 214 -22.02 100.55 -59.83
CA ARG A 214 -21.48 101.14 -61.06
C ARG A 214 -22.55 101.31 -62.14
N ASN A 215 -23.31 100.25 -62.42
CA ASN A 215 -24.39 100.28 -63.40
C ASN A 215 -25.44 101.36 -63.03
N LYS A 216 -25.76 101.49 -61.74
CA LYS A 216 -26.69 102.51 -61.24
C LYS A 216 -26.15 103.94 -61.40
N LEU A 217 -24.85 104.17 -61.16
CA LEU A 217 -24.21 105.46 -61.39
C LEU A 217 -24.17 105.84 -62.87
N ASP A 218 -23.87 104.89 -63.76
CA ASP A 218 -23.88 105.11 -65.21
C ASP A 218 -25.29 105.43 -65.72
N GLU A 219 -26.33 104.78 -65.20
CA GLU A 219 -27.74 105.12 -65.51
C GLU A 219 -28.10 106.55 -65.08
N LEU A 220 -27.59 107.01 -63.93
CA LEU A 220 -27.82 108.37 -63.43
C LEU A 220 -27.04 109.43 -64.21
N ASN A 221 -25.81 109.14 -64.64
CA ASN A 221 -24.99 110.06 -65.42
C ASN A 221 -25.34 110.09 -66.92
N GLY A 222 -25.85 108.99 -67.48
CA GLY A 222 -26.30 108.89 -68.87
C GLY A 222 -27.66 109.54 -69.16
N ARG A 223 -28.34 110.08 -68.14
CA ARG A 223 -29.59 110.86 -68.26
C ARG A 223 -29.39 112.38 -68.34
N ARG A 224 -28.18 112.85 -68.62
CA ARG A 224 -27.88 114.27 -68.90
C ARG A 224 -27.58 114.51 -70.37
#